data_AF-A0A6V7RIH0-F1
#
_entry.id   AF-A0A6V7RIH0-F1
#
_cell.length_a   1.000
_cell.length_b   1.000
_cell.length_c   1.000
_cell.angle_alpha   90.00
_cell.angle_beta   90.00
_cell.angle_gamma   90.00
#
_symmetry.space_group_name_H-M   'P 1'
#
loop_
_entity.id
_entity.type
_entity.pdbx_description
1 polymer ?
#
loop_
_entity_poly.entity_id
_entity_poly.type
_entity_poly.pdbx_seq_one_letter_code
_entity_poly.pdbx_strand_id
1 'polypeptide(L)' 'MKKTLFYMFIGIGVIGLITNIGNIFDFIFQTIISIVIFIAILYAIYYFFILSEDERKYRKAMRQTKRKRKFRK' A
#
# COMPACT_ATOMS: atom_id res chain seq x y z
N MET A 1 -2.15 25.65 32.46
CA MET A 1 -1.46 24.34 32.52
C MET A 1 -1.61 23.52 31.24
N LYS A 2 -2.82 23.29 30.69
CA LYS A 2 -3.01 22.46 29.47
C LYS A 2 -2.30 23.00 28.21
N LYS A 3 -2.35 24.31 27.96
CA LYS A 3 -1.71 24.94 26.79
C LYS A 3 -0.17 24.89 26.85
N THR A 4 0.42 25.10 28.01
CA THR A 4 1.87 25.04 28.23
C THR A 4 2.41 23.62 27.98
N LEU A 5 1.74 22.59 28.51
CA LEU A 5 2.11 21.20 28.20
C LEU A 5 1.93 20.90 26.71
N PHE A 6 0.84 21.37 26.10
CA PHE A 6 0.59 21.16 24.67
C PHE A 6 1.72 21.72 23.79
N TYR A 7 2.14 22.97 24.04
CA TYR A 7 3.28 23.55 23.32
C TYR A 7 4.62 22.86 23.66
N MET A 8 4.77 22.33 24.87
CA MET A 8 5.93 21.53 25.24
C MET A 8 6.00 20.23 24.42
N PHE A 9 4.89 19.51 24.27
CA PHE A 9 4.82 18.31 23.43
C PHE A 9 5.08 18.63 21.96
N ILE A 10 4.54 19.74 21.45
CA ILE A 10 4.84 20.20 20.09
C ILE A 10 6.33 20.50 19.95
N GLY A 11 6.94 21.21 20.92
CA GLY A 11 8.36 21.53 20.90
C GLY A 11 9.24 20.28 20.87
N ILE A 12 8.95 19.28 21.70
CA ILE A 12 9.65 17.98 21.70
C ILE A 12 9.47 17.27 20.36
N GLY A 13 8.25 17.26 19.82
CA GLY A 13 7.97 16.68 18.50
C GLY A 13 8.79 17.35 17.39
N VAL A 14 8.81 18.68 17.35
CA VAL A 14 9.56 19.46 16.35
C VAL A 14 11.06 19.22 16.49
N ILE A 15 11.60 19.18 17.70
CA ILE A 15 13.02 18.86 17.94
C ILE A 15 13.35 17.45 17.44
N GLY A 16 12.51 16.47 17.77
CA GLY A 16 12.64 15.10 17.29
C GLY A 16 12.62 15.01 15.76
N LEU A 17 11.73 15.75 15.11
CA LEU A 17 11.65 15.82 13.65
C LEU A 17 12.91 16.45 13.04
N ILE A 18 13.34 17.62 13.52
CA ILE A 18 14.51 18.32 12.97
C ILE A 18 15.78 17.49 13.13
N THR A 19 15.97 16.87 14.29
CA THR A 19 17.16 16.06 14.59
C THR A 19 17.22 14.75 13.81
N ASN A 20 16.08 14.24 13.32
CA ASN A 20 15.99 12.95 12.65
C ASN A 20 15.37 13.02 11.25
N ILE A 21 15.41 14.19 10.61
CA ILE A 21 14.75 14.43 9.31
C ILE A 21 15.07 13.35 8.28
N GLY A 22 16.36 12.95 8.15
CA GLY A 22 16.76 11.89 7.22
C GLY A 22 16.14 10.53 7.57
N ASN A 23 16.22 10.13 8.84
CA ASN A 23 15.70 8.86 9.34
C ASN A 23 14.18 8.75 9.19
N ILE A 24 13.46 9.88 9.24
CA ILE A 24 12.00 9.92 9.07
C ILE A 24 11.60 9.61 7.63
N PHE A 25 12.33 10.15 6.64
CA PHE A 25 12.08 9.80 5.23
C PHE A 25 12.33 8.31 4.97
N ASP A 26 13.41 7.76 5.53
CA ASP A 26 13.71 6.34 5.42
C ASP A 26 12.64 5.48 6.10
N PHE A 27 12.17 5.87 7.28
CA PHE A 27 11.09 5.19 7.99
C PHE A 27 9.78 5.20 7.19
N ILE A 28 9.39 6.35 6.64
CA ILE A 28 8.19 6.48 5.81
C ILE A 28 8.32 5.60 4.56
N PHE A 29 9.47 5.66 3.89
CA PHE A 29 9.75 4.87 2.69
C PHE A 29 9.68 3.36 2.97
N GLN A 30 10.33 2.90 4.04
CA GLN A 30 10.28 1.50 4.48
C GLN A 30 8.86 1.07 4.84
N THR A 31 8.09 1.94 5.49
CA THR A 31 6.68 1.67 5.82
C THR A 31 5.84 1.49 4.56
N ILE A 32 5.99 2.37 3.58
CA ILE A 32 5.28 2.25 2.30
C ILE A 32 5.67 0.95 1.58
N ILE A 33 6.96 0.63 1.51
CA ILE A 33 7.44 -0.62 0.92
C ILE A 33 6.84 -1.83 1.65
N SER A 34 6.84 -1.83 2.98
CA SER A 34 6.28 -2.90 3.78
C SER A 34 4.80 -3.11 3.47
N ILE A 35 4.01 -2.03 3.36
CA ILE A 35 2.59 -2.10 2.98
C ILE A 35 2.43 -2.69 1.57
N VAL A 36 3.25 -2.27 0.60
CA VAL A 36 3.20 -2.79 -0.77
C VAL A 36 3.50 -4.29 -0.80
N ILE A 37 4.54 -4.72 -0.07
CA ILE A 37 4.91 -6.13 0.05
C ILE A 37 3.77 -6.92 0.70
N PHE A 38 3.18 -6.39 1.78
CA PHE A 38 2.08 -7.03 2.47
C PHE A 38 0.87 -7.24 1.54
N ILE A 39 0.48 -6.22 0.78
CA ILE A 39 -0.60 -6.33 -0.22
C ILE A 39 -0.24 -7.36 -1.30
N ALA A 40 1.00 -7.38 -1.77
CA ALA A 40 1.45 -8.35 -2.76
C ALA A 40 1.36 -9.79 -2.23
N ILE A 41 1.75 -10.01 -0.97
CA ILE A 41 1.61 -11.31 -0.30
C ILE A 41 0.14 -11.70 -0.17
N LEU A 42 -0.72 -10.80 0.30
CA LEU A 42 -2.17 -11.07 0.39
C LEU A 42 -2.77 -11.41 -0.97
N TYR A 43 -2.38 -10.67 -2.02
CA TYR A 43 -2.82 -10.95 -3.38
C TYR A 43 -2.33 -12.31 -3.88
N ALA A 44 -1.07 -12.67 -3.59
CA ALA A 44 -0.53 -13.98 -3.93
C ALA A 44 -1.30 -15.09 -3.20
N ILE A 45 -1.54 -14.96 -1.90
CA ILE A 45 -2.33 -15.92 -1.12
C ILE A 45 -3.73 -16.07 -1.71
N TYR A 46 -4.42 -14.96 -1.97
CA TYR A 46 -5.73 -14.98 -2.61
C TYR A 46 -5.69 -15.68 -3.98
N TYR A 47 -4.70 -15.33 -4.80
CA TYR A 47 -4.56 -15.89 -6.14
C TYR A 47 -4.26 -17.40 -6.10
N PHE A 48 -3.43 -17.87 -5.19
CA PHE A 48 -3.03 -19.29 -5.12
C PHE A 48 -4.07 -20.16 -4.43
N PHE A 49 -4.62 -19.73 -3.29
CA PHE A 49 -5.45 -20.57 -2.42
C PHE A 49 -6.96 -20.34 -2.59
N ILE A 50 -7.40 -19.12 -2.87
CA ILE A 50 -8.84 -18.78 -2.88
C ILE A 50 -9.40 -18.80 -4.31
N LEU A 51 -8.61 -18.34 -5.29
CA LEU A 51 -9.07 -18.23 -6.67
C LEU A 51 -9.10 -19.61 -7.35
N SER A 52 -10.29 -20.22 -7.40
CA SER A 52 -10.53 -21.50 -8.07
C SER A 52 -10.18 -21.44 -9.57
N GLU A 53 -9.75 -22.57 -10.12
CA GLU A 53 -9.23 -22.66 -11.49
C GLU A 53 -10.27 -22.26 -12.55
N ASP A 54 -11.54 -22.57 -12.30
CA ASP A 54 -12.65 -22.22 -13.18
C ASP A 54 -12.89 -20.71 -13.25
N GLU A 55 -12.75 -20.01 -12.12
CA GLU A 55 -12.83 -18.55 -12.09
C GLU A 55 -11.66 -17.91 -12.85
N ARG A 56 -10.46 -18.52 -12.82
CA ARG A 56 -9.30 -18.04 -13.59
C ARG A 56 -9.56 -18.15 -15.10
N LYS A 57 -10.11 -19.29 -15.54
CA LYS A 57 -10.46 -19.52 -16.95
C LYS A 57 -11.55 -18.56 -17.42
N TYR A 58 -12.60 -18.37 -16.63
CA TYR A 58 -13.67 -17.41 -16.93
C TYR A 58 -13.14 -15.98 -17.07
N ARG A 59 -12.36 -15.50 -16.08
CA ARG A 59 -11.78 -14.13 -16.12
C ARG A 59 -10.80 -13.96 -17.29
N LYS A 60 -9.99 -14.97 -17.63
CA LYS A 60 -9.11 -14.94 -18.81
C LYS A 60 -9.92 -14.84 -20.11
N ALA A 61 -10.96 -15.66 -20.28
CA ALA A 61 -11.83 -15.62 -21.45
C ALA A 61 -12.52 -14.26 -21.59
N MET A 62 -13.07 -13.72 -20.50
CA MET A 62 -13.71 -12.40 -20.50
C MET A 62 -12.75 -11.26 -20.91
N ARG A 63 -11.48 -11.31 -20.46
CA ARG A 63 -10.45 -10.34 -20.86
C ARG A 63 -10.12 -10.45 -22.35
N GLN A 64 -10.01 -11.66 -22.89
CA GLN A 64 -9.79 -11.89 -24.33
C GLN A 64 -10.96 -11.35 -25.17
N THR A 65 -12.20 -11.61 -24.77
CA THR A 65 -13.39 -11.12 -25.46
C THR A 65 -13.49 -9.59 -25.41
N LYS A 66 -13.22 -8.95 -24.26
CA LYS A 66 -13.18 -7.48 -24.16
C LYS A 66 -12.12 -6.86 -25.05
N ARG A 67 -10.92 -7.45 -25.13
CA ARG A 67 -9.85 -6.98 -26.03
C ARG A 67 -10.29 -7.09 -27.49
N LYS A 68 -10.79 -8.25 -27.93
CA LYS A 68 -11.29 -8.45 -29.29
C LYS A 68 -12.40 -7.47 -29.67
N ARG A 69 -13.33 -7.17 -28.75
CA ARG A 69 -14.41 -6.20 -28.99
C ARG A 69 -13.91 -4.75 -29.11
N LYS A 70 -12.82 -4.40 -28.42
CA LYS A 70 -12.22 -3.05 -28.48
C LYS A 70 -11.49 -2.80 -29.81
N PHE A 71 -10.94 -3.84 -30.44
CA PHE A 71 -10.28 -3.77 -31.75
C PHE A 71 -11.25 -3.95 -32.94
N ARG A 72 -12.54 -4.22 -32.68
CA ARG A 72 -13.58 -4.41 -33.72
C ARG A 72 -14.55 -3.22 -33.83
N LYS A 73 -14.29 -2.15 -33.07
CA LYS A 73 -14.90 -0.82 -33.22
C LYS A 73 -13.84 0.10 -33.81
#